data_AF-A0AAV2QK86-F1
#
_entry.id   AF-A0AAV2QK86-F1
#
_cell.length_a   1.000
_cell.length_b   1.000
_cell.length_c   1.000
_cell.angle_alpha   90.00
_cell.angle_beta   90.00
_cell.angle_gamma   90.00
#
_symmetry.space_group_name_H-M   'P 1'
#
loop_
_entity.id
_entity.type
_entity.pdbx_description
1 polymer ?
#
loop_
_entity_poly.entity_id
_entity_poly.type
_entity_poly.pdbx_seq_one_letter_code
_entity_poly.pdbx_strand_id
1 'polypeptide(L)'
;TLDAGSSETLDAGGSETLDAGGSETLDAGGSETLDAGSSETLDAGGSETLDAGGSGTLVAGSSETLDAGGSETLDAGSSETLDAGGSETLDAGGSETLDAGGSETLDAGSSETLDAGGSETLDAGSSETLDA
;
A
#
# COMPACT_ATOMS: atom_id res chain seq x y z
N THR A 1 -17.16 0.99 -10.58
CA THR A 1 -17.28 2.21 -9.75
C THR A 1 -18.46 2.03 -8.82
N LEU A 2 -18.17 1.46 -7.65
CA LEU A 2 -19.00 1.61 -6.46
C LEU A 2 -18.46 2.83 -5.72
N ASP A 3 -19.36 3.72 -5.28
CA ASP A 3 -19.06 5.00 -4.62
C ASP A 3 -19.82 5.04 -3.30
N ALA A 4 -19.10 5.26 -2.20
CA ALA A 4 -19.66 5.40 -0.85
C ALA A 4 -19.14 6.66 -0.17
N GLY A 5 -20.02 7.30 0.60
CA GLY A 5 -19.85 8.70 1.00
C GLY A 5 -19.77 8.95 2.51
N SER A 6 -19.78 7.92 3.36
CA SER A 6 -19.41 8.03 4.78
C SER A 6 -19.51 6.69 5.54
N SER A 7 -18.36 6.09 5.88
CA SER A 7 -18.25 4.94 6.80
C SER A 7 -19.09 3.74 6.38
N GLU A 8 -18.71 3.15 5.25
CA GLU A 8 -19.26 1.91 4.74
C GLU A 8 -18.17 0.85 4.54
N THR A 9 -18.57 -0.42 4.54
CA THR A 9 -17.73 -1.54 4.09
C THR A 9 -18.17 -1.91 2.68
N LEU A 10 -17.25 -1.85 1.72
CA LEU A 10 -17.51 -2.24 0.34
C LEU A 10 -16.73 -3.52 0.05
N ASP A 11 -17.45 -4.50 -0.49
CA ASP A 11 -16.90 -5.80 -0.93
C ASP A 11 -17.24 -5.94 -2.43
N ALA A 12 -16.20 -6.13 -3.23
CA ALA A 12 -16.26 -6.25 -4.66
C ALA A 12 -15.44 -7.47 -5.12
N GLY A 13 -15.78 -7.99 -6.29
CA GLY A 13 -15.05 -9.13 -6.84
C GLY A 13 -15.12 -9.18 -8.35
N GLY A 14 -13.95 -9.13 -8.99
CA GLY A 14 -13.81 -9.19 -10.44
C GLY A 14 -12.82 -8.15 -10.97
N SER A 15 -13.28 -7.31 -11.90
CA SER A 15 -12.50 -6.15 -12.38
C SER A 15 -13.33 -4.91 -12.17
N GLU A 16 -13.24 -4.38 -10.96
CA GLU A 16 -14.09 -3.32 -10.46
C GLU A 16 -13.23 -2.17 -9.92
N THR A 17 -13.83 -0.98 -9.85
CA THR A 17 -13.22 0.21 -9.24
C THR A 17 -14.09 0.59 -8.06
N LEU A 18 -13.48 0.78 -6.90
CA LEU A 18 -14.12 1.17 -5.66
C LEU A 18 -13.53 2.52 -5.24
N ASP A 19 -14.41 3.46 -4.94
CA ASP A 19 -14.06 4.82 -4.52
C ASP A 19 -14.85 5.10 -3.24
N ALA A 20 -14.16 5.56 -2.20
CA ALA A 20 -14.76 5.80 -0.91
C ALA A 20 -14.22 7.09 -0.28
N GLY A 21 -15.12 7.92 0.25
CA GLY A 21 -14.78 9.18 0.89
C GLY A 21 -14.99 9.18 2.41
N GLY A 22 -13.95 8.79 3.18
CA GLY A 22 -13.94 8.88 4.65
C GLY A 22 -13.40 7.62 5.30
N SER A 23 -13.64 7.42 6.62
CA SER A 23 -13.10 6.23 7.28
C SER A 23 -13.86 4.96 6.88
N GLU A 24 -13.32 4.23 5.90
CA GLU A 24 -13.92 3.08 5.23
C GLU A 24 -13.04 1.82 5.26
N THR A 25 -13.67 0.68 4.96
CA THR A 25 -12.97 -0.59 4.69
C THR A 25 -13.39 -1.09 3.32
N LEU A 26 -12.43 -1.26 2.42
CA LEU A 26 -12.64 -1.76 1.08
C LEU A 26 -11.97 -3.13 0.99
N ASP A 27 -12.70 -4.14 0.54
CA ASP A 27 -12.20 -5.49 0.27
C ASP A 27 -12.48 -5.81 -1.21
N ALA A 28 -11.45 -6.23 -1.93
CA ALA A 28 -11.55 -6.55 -3.34
C ALA A 28 -10.72 -7.80 -3.70
N GLY A 29 -11.21 -8.63 -4.62
CA GLY A 29 -10.47 -9.77 -5.15
C GLY A 29 -10.40 -9.81 -6.69
N GLY A 30 -9.18 -9.83 -7.24
CA GLY A 30 -8.90 -9.84 -8.68
C GLY A 30 -8.57 -8.46 -9.23
N SER A 31 -8.29 -8.33 -10.55
CA SER A 31 -7.75 -7.11 -11.19
C SER A 31 -8.57 -5.82 -10.98
N GLU A 32 -8.32 -5.06 -9.92
CA GLU A 32 -9.14 -4.00 -9.33
C GLU A 32 -8.35 -2.73 -8.96
N THR A 33 -9.09 -1.63 -8.75
CA THR A 33 -8.53 -0.36 -8.29
C THR A 33 -9.37 0.17 -7.13
N LEU A 34 -8.72 0.43 -5.99
CA LEU A 34 -9.33 0.96 -4.77
C LEU A 34 -8.77 2.36 -4.53
N ASP A 35 -9.65 3.33 -4.30
CA ASP A 35 -9.31 4.73 -3.97
C ASP A 35 -10.05 5.13 -2.69
N ALA A 36 -9.31 5.65 -1.71
CA ALA A 36 -9.84 6.10 -0.42
C ALA A 36 -9.16 7.40 0.06
N GLY A 37 -9.83 8.21 0.89
CA GLY A 37 -9.43 9.60 1.13
C GLY A 37 -8.99 10.04 2.55
N SER A 38 -9.45 9.40 3.63
CA SER A 38 -9.03 9.63 5.03
C SER A 38 -9.40 8.50 6.06
N SER A 39 -8.39 7.85 6.66
CA SER A 39 -8.53 6.87 7.77
C SER A 39 -9.13 5.50 7.41
N GLU A 40 -8.44 4.70 6.60
CA GLU A 40 -8.99 3.48 5.99
C GLU A 40 -8.22 2.18 6.20
N THR A 41 -8.89 1.09 5.85
CA THR A 41 -8.28 -0.23 5.63
C THR A 41 -8.67 -0.74 4.24
N LEU A 42 -7.70 -0.87 3.34
CA LEU A 42 -7.90 -1.45 2.02
C LEU A 42 -7.28 -2.85 2.01
N ASP A 43 -8.04 -3.85 1.57
CA ASP A 43 -7.57 -5.21 1.37
C ASP A 43 -7.84 -5.59 -0.09
N ALA A 44 -6.79 -5.99 -0.81
CA ALA A 44 -6.92 -6.44 -2.19
C ALA A 44 -6.10 -7.71 -2.44
N GLY A 45 -6.66 -8.65 -3.20
CA GLY A 45 -5.94 -9.85 -3.63
C GLY A 45 -5.74 -9.94 -5.15
N GLY A 46 -4.51 -9.73 -5.64
CA GLY A 46 -4.13 -10.06 -7.02
C GLY A 46 -3.14 -9.09 -7.69
N SER A 47 -3.40 -8.55 -8.89
CA SER A 47 -2.54 -7.52 -9.53
C SER A 47 -3.23 -6.17 -9.59
N GLU A 48 -3.22 -5.48 -8.45
CA GLU A 48 -4.13 -4.38 -8.09
C GLU A 48 -3.44 -3.03 -7.90
N THR A 49 -4.23 -1.97 -7.91
CA THR A 49 -3.78 -0.62 -7.56
C THR A 49 -4.59 -0.08 -6.39
N LEU A 50 -3.93 0.20 -5.28
CA LEU A 50 -4.54 0.80 -4.09
C LEU A 50 -4.01 2.22 -3.95
N ASP A 51 -4.91 3.20 -3.84
CA ASP A 51 -4.61 4.59 -3.53
C ASP A 51 -5.33 4.95 -2.23
N ALA A 52 -4.59 5.46 -1.25
CA ALA A 52 -5.15 5.92 0.01
C ALA A 52 -4.56 7.26 0.43
N GLY A 53 -5.44 8.21 0.74
CA GLY A 53 -5.09 9.46 1.40
C GLY A 53 -5.25 9.38 2.93
N GLY A 54 -4.27 9.85 3.68
CA GLY A 54 -4.40 10.24 5.08
C GLY A 54 -3.63 9.41 6.10
N SER A 55 -4.31 8.49 6.78
CA SER A 55 -3.72 7.56 7.75
C SER A 55 -4.47 6.24 7.66
N GLY A 56 -3.91 5.09 8.01
CA GLY A 56 -4.60 3.83 7.65
C GLY A 56 -3.70 2.63 7.40
N THR A 57 -4.28 1.61 6.78
CA THR A 57 -3.62 0.33 6.50
C THR A 57 -3.98 -0.18 5.12
N LEU A 58 -2.99 -0.50 4.30
CA LEU A 58 -3.19 -1.11 2.99
C LEU A 58 -2.62 -2.52 3.04
N VAL A 59 -3.42 -3.50 2.64
CA VAL A 59 -3.03 -4.90 2.54
C VAL A 59 -3.20 -5.33 1.08
N ALA A 60 -2.11 -5.83 0.51
CA ALA A 60 -2.05 -6.25 -0.88
C ALA A 60 -1.48 -7.67 -1.02
N GLY A 61 -2.02 -8.41 -1.98
CA GLY A 61 -1.66 -9.76 -2.36
C GLY A 61 -0.33 -9.90 -3.10
N SER A 62 -0.31 -10.19 -4.40
CA SER A 62 0.94 -10.40 -5.14
C SER A 62 1.01 -9.67 -6.48
N SER A 63 2.00 -8.79 -6.65
CA SER A 63 2.20 -7.94 -7.85
C SER A 63 1.27 -6.73 -7.96
N GLU A 64 1.09 -6.02 -6.86
CA GLU A 64 0.33 -4.78 -6.74
C GLU A 64 1.18 -3.50 -6.82
N THR A 65 0.50 -2.38 -7.02
CA THR A 65 1.03 -1.02 -6.82
C THR A 65 0.23 -0.34 -5.73
N LEU A 66 0.91 0.17 -4.70
CA LEU A 66 0.26 0.89 -3.61
C LEU A 66 0.77 2.34 -3.61
N ASP A 67 -0.15 3.29 -3.57
CA ASP A 67 0.12 4.72 -3.37
C ASP A 67 -0.54 5.14 -2.06
N ALA A 68 0.27 5.68 -1.14
CA ALA A 68 -0.14 6.04 0.20
C ALA A 68 0.29 7.47 0.53
N GLY A 69 -0.66 8.31 0.90
CA GLY A 69 -0.38 9.68 1.30
C GLY A 69 -0.57 9.94 2.79
N GLY A 70 0.46 9.83 3.64
CA GLY A 70 0.42 10.44 4.97
C GLY A 70 1.10 9.67 6.10
N SER A 71 0.36 8.82 6.82
CA SER A 71 0.94 7.96 7.86
C SER A 71 0.19 6.64 7.89
N GLU A 72 0.62 5.73 7.04
CA GLU A 72 0.05 4.41 6.78
C GLU A 72 0.96 3.28 7.26
N THR A 73 0.37 2.09 7.26
CA THR A 73 1.07 0.82 7.34
C THR A 73 0.70 0.01 6.10
N LEU A 74 1.70 -0.47 5.39
CA LEU A 74 1.51 -1.21 4.15
C LEU A 74 2.00 -2.65 4.37
N ASP A 75 1.16 -3.62 4.04
CA ASP A 75 1.48 -5.05 4.07
C ASP A 75 1.30 -5.58 2.65
N ALA A 76 2.40 -6.04 2.06
CA ALA A 76 2.47 -6.45 0.67
C ALA A 76 3.01 -7.88 0.56
N GLY A 77 2.45 -8.69 -0.34
CA GLY A 77 2.96 -10.05 -0.53
C GLY A 77 4.26 -10.10 -1.31
N SER A 78 4.22 -10.33 -2.63
CA SER A 78 5.47 -10.48 -3.39
C SER A 78 5.44 -9.85 -4.78
N SER A 79 6.49 -9.06 -5.04
CA SER A 79 6.76 -8.28 -6.27
C SER A 79 5.97 -6.97 -6.39
N GLU A 80 5.93 -6.17 -5.32
CA GLU A 80 5.18 -4.91 -5.27
C GLU A 80 6.04 -3.66 -5.50
N THR A 81 5.38 -2.59 -5.94
CA THR A 81 5.94 -1.22 -6.00
C THR A 81 5.10 -0.30 -5.15
N LEU A 82 5.74 0.46 -4.28
CA LEU A 82 5.06 1.32 -3.32
C LEU A 82 5.60 2.76 -3.42
N ASP A 83 4.68 3.71 -3.44
CA ASP A 83 4.95 5.15 -3.39
C ASP A 83 4.27 5.74 -2.15
N ALA A 84 5.02 6.53 -1.38
CA ALA A 84 4.57 7.06 -0.10
C ALA A 84 4.88 8.54 0.11
N GLY A 85 3.86 9.34 0.44
CA GLY A 85 3.98 10.78 0.70
C GLY A 85 4.35 11.20 2.12
N GLY A 86 4.77 10.27 2.99
CA GLY A 86 4.47 10.36 4.43
C GLY A 86 5.49 9.84 5.44
N SER A 87 5.00 9.14 6.45
CA SER A 87 5.83 8.39 7.40
C SER A 87 5.23 7.01 7.50
N GLU A 88 5.85 6.04 6.83
CA GLU A 88 5.26 4.73 6.62
C GLU A 88 6.07 3.61 7.26
N THR A 89 5.40 2.49 7.42
CA THR A 89 6.01 1.20 7.74
C THR A 89 5.50 0.17 6.76
N LEU A 90 6.43 -0.49 6.08
CA LEU A 90 6.15 -1.52 5.09
C LEU A 90 6.72 -2.87 5.57
N ASP A 91 5.86 -3.90 5.52
CA ASP A 91 6.24 -5.31 5.67
C ASP A 91 5.93 -6.02 4.35
N ALA A 92 6.93 -6.70 3.79
CA ALA A 92 6.83 -7.37 2.51
C ALA A 92 7.39 -8.81 2.50
N GLY A 93 6.69 -9.72 1.82
CA GLY A 93 7.13 -11.11 1.72
C GLY A 93 8.22 -11.39 0.67
N GLY A 94 8.54 -10.45 -0.24
CA GLY A 94 9.10 -10.76 -1.55
C GLY A 94 10.30 -9.92 -2.04
N SER A 95 10.19 -9.43 -3.29
CA SER A 95 11.11 -8.49 -3.92
C SER A 95 10.45 -7.13 -4.21
N GLU A 96 10.75 -6.09 -3.44
CA GLU A 96 9.95 -4.86 -3.42
C GLU A 96 10.78 -3.58 -3.62
N THR A 97 10.08 -2.53 -4.03
CA THR A 97 10.64 -1.19 -4.17
C THR A 97 9.72 -0.19 -3.47
N LEU A 98 10.29 0.58 -2.55
CA LEU A 98 9.61 1.68 -1.86
C LEU A 98 10.29 3.00 -2.24
N ASP A 99 9.50 3.94 -2.74
CA ASP A 99 9.88 5.35 -2.91
C ASP A 99 9.05 6.18 -1.93
N ALA A 100 9.70 7.05 -1.15
CA ALA A 100 8.99 7.86 -0.18
C ALA A 100 9.52 9.28 -0.01
N GLY A 101 8.59 10.21 0.21
CA GLY A 101 8.92 11.60 0.50
C GLY A 101 9.42 11.88 1.92
N GLY A 102 9.29 10.93 2.86
CA GLY A 102 9.47 11.17 4.30
C GLY A 102 10.25 10.09 5.07
N SER A 103 9.74 9.69 6.25
CA SER A 103 10.48 8.82 7.18
C SER A 103 9.94 7.39 7.17
N GLU A 104 10.77 6.45 6.76
CA GLU A 104 10.32 5.12 6.38
C GLU A 104 11.03 3.99 7.10
N THR A 105 10.29 2.89 7.27
CA THR A 105 10.81 1.58 7.66
C THR A 105 10.29 0.54 6.69
N LEU A 106 11.21 -0.22 6.09
CA LEU A 106 10.91 -1.35 5.21
C LEU A 106 11.56 -2.63 5.78
N ASP A 107 10.74 -3.67 5.92
CA ASP A 107 11.15 -5.05 6.25
C ASP A 107 10.72 -5.95 5.09
N ALA A 108 11.66 -6.61 4.39
CA ALA A 108 11.31 -7.54 3.32
C ALA A 108 11.98 -8.91 3.41
N GLY A 109 11.24 -9.94 3.01
CA GLY A 109 11.66 -11.34 3.11
C GLY A 109 12.83 -11.72 2.21
N SER A 110 13.03 -11.05 1.06
CA SER A 110 14.08 -11.45 0.09
C SER A 110 14.93 -10.30 -0.46
N SER A 111 14.36 -9.31 -1.15
CA SER A 111 15.16 -8.28 -1.83
C SER A 111 14.43 -6.95 -1.91
N GLU A 112 15.17 -5.86 -1.74
CA GLU A 112 14.52 -4.58 -1.51
C GLU A 112 15.36 -3.40 -1.98
N THR A 113 14.65 -2.37 -2.45
CA THR A 113 15.19 -1.05 -2.76
C THR A 113 14.35 -0.02 -2.03
N LEU A 114 15.00 0.81 -1.23
CA LEU A 114 14.39 1.94 -0.54
C LEU A 114 15.01 3.24 -1.04
N ASP A 115 14.18 4.14 -1.53
CA ASP A 115 14.51 5.54 -1.80
C ASP A 115 13.65 6.40 -0.85
N ALA A 116 14.27 7.23 -0.03
CA ALA A 116 13.52 8.12 0.85
C ALA A 116 14.13 9.52 0.96
N GLY A 117 13.29 10.54 0.85
CA GLY A 117 13.68 11.94 1.05
C GLY A 117 13.98 12.32 2.52
N GLY A 118 13.75 11.41 3.47
CA GLY A 118 13.84 11.66 4.92
C GLY A 118 14.76 10.69 5.68
N SER A 119 14.19 9.92 6.62
CA SER A 119 14.95 8.95 7.43
C SER A 119 14.59 7.54 7.01
N GLU A 120 15.59 6.68 6.86
CA GLU A 120 15.40 5.32 6.34
C GLU A 120 15.78 4.26 7.38
N THR A 121 14.97 3.20 7.47
CA THR A 121 15.35 1.93 8.10
C THR A 121 15.01 0.79 7.15
N LEU A 122 15.97 -0.10 6.90
CA LEU A 122 15.82 -1.24 5.99
C LEU A 122 16.27 -2.53 6.69
N ASP A 123 15.48 -3.60 6.62
CA ASP A 123 15.80 -4.94 7.12
C ASP A 123 15.45 -6.00 6.07
N ALA A 124 16.46 -6.63 5.46
CA ALA A 124 16.24 -7.67 4.45
C ALA A 124 16.65 -9.07 4.85
N GLY A 125 15.83 -10.03 4.40
CA GLY A 125 16.18 -11.44 4.47
C GLY A 125 17.36 -11.85 3.58
N SER A 126 17.62 -11.16 2.46
CA SER A 126 18.74 -11.52 1.56
C SER A 126 19.52 -10.38 0.87
N SER A 127 18.89 -9.29 0.41
CA SER A 127 19.60 -8.23 -0.35
C SER A 127 18.97 -6.84 -0.20
N GLU A 128 19.80 -5.83 -0.01
CA GLU A 128 19.41 -4.46 0.37
C GLU A 128 20.03 -3.42 -0.58
N THR A 129 19.25 -2.42 -1.00
CA THR A 129 19.75 -1.19 -1.63
C THR A 129 19.04 0.01 -1.01
N LEU A 130 19.80 0.98 -0.51
CA LEU A 130 19.29 2.27 -0.01
C LEU A 130 19.83 3.38 -0.92
N ASP A 131 18.95 4.28 -1.35
CA ASP A 131 19.28 5.52 -2.04
C ASP A 131 18.64 6.72 -1.30
N ALA A 132 19.31 7.87 -1.32
CA ALA A 132 18.95 9.07 -0.55
C ALA A 132 19.21 10.38 -1.31
#